data_AF-A0A7V4LQ04-F1
#
_entry.id   AF-A0A7V4LQ04-F1
#
_cell.length_a   1.000
_cell.length_b   1.000
_cell.length_c   1.000
_cell.angle_alpha   90.00
_cell.angle_beta   90.00
_cell.angle_gamma   90.00
#
_symmetry.space_group_name_H-M   'P 1'
#
loop_
_entity.id
_entity.type
_entity.pdbx_description
1 polymer ?
#
loop_
_entity_poly.entity_id
_entity_poly.type
_entity_poly.pdbx_seq_one_letter_code
_entity_poly.pdbx_strand_id
1 'polypeptide(L)'
;MHCKVITAQLSDYAEFDQTTLKGTPGYFRIARTCKGQWWFLDPENKPFYYKGVCAVNRAGTPGGRRADPGPYAATVNKKYHYQAGVDSFISACIGKIKELNFNALGAWTTEEFFNNNVPFTEIIEFFKEGPFLPSVNEKNPLPDIFHPAWLIAADRKARALCSPLRYSKWLVGYFTDNELGFG
;
A
#
# COMPACT_ATOMS: atom_id res chain seq x y z
N MET A 1 -12.11 -8.97 33.76
CA MET A 1 -11.47 -9.38 32.49
C MET A 1 -10.01 -9.66 32.78
N HIS A 2 -9.54 -10.89 32.57
CA HIS A 2 -8.15 -11.26 32.83
C HIS A 2 -7.41 -11.45 31.50
N CYS A 3 -6.44 -10.57 31.23
CA CYS A 3 -5.55 -10.68 30.09
C CYS A 3 -4.48 -11.73 30.39
N LYS A 4 -4.29 -12.72 29.51
CA LYS A 4 -3.23 -13.74 29.64
C LYS A 4 -1.94 -13.20 29.02
N VAL A 5 -0.86 -13.23 29.80
CA VAL A 5 0.47 -12.70 29.48
C VAL A 5 1.31 -13.76 28.77
N ILE A 6 2.06 -13.37 27.73
CA ILE A 6 3.24 -14.10 27.26
C ILE A 6 4.40 -13.12 27.22
N THR A 7 5.46 -13.44 27.95
CA THR A 7 6.71 -12.69 28.05
C THR A 7 7.62 -12.97 26.86
N ALA A 8 7.88 -11.95 26.05
CA ALA A 8 9.09 -11.84 25.25
C ALA A 8 9.53 -10.38 25.25
N GLN A 9 10.81 -10.16 25.58
CA GLN A 9 11.41 -8.86 25.85
C GLN A 9 11.32 -7.90 24.66
N LEU A 10 10.41 -6.93 24.77
CA LEU A 10 10.54 -5.51 24.45
C LEU A 10 9.51 -4.82 25.35
N SER A 11 9.96 -3.87 26.17
CA SER A 11 9.29 -3.28 27.33
C SER A 11 7.80 -2.95 27.16
N ASP A 12 6.97 -3.37 28.15
CA ASP A 12 5.74 -2.79 28.73
C ASP A 12 4.72 -1.96 27.92
N TYR A 13 4.88 -1.75 26.61
CA TYR A 13 4.15 -0.72 25.88
C TYR A 13 2.86 -1.18 25.20
N ALA A 14 2.57 -2.48 25.16
CA ALA A 14 1.26 -2.93 24.69
C ALA A 14 0.96 -4.36 25.13
N GLU A 15 0.40 -4.51 26.33
CA GLU A 15 -0.53 -5.63 26.50
C GLU A 15 -1.65 -5.44 25.46
N PHE A 16 -1.76 -6.37 24.51
CA PHE A 16 -2.82 -6.34 23.51
C PHE A 16 -4.04 -7.12 23.99
N ASP A 17 -5.21 -6.52 23.79
CA ASP A 17 -6.49 -7.20 23.96
C ASP A 17 -6.65 -8.24 22.85
N GLN A 18 -6.37 -9.49 23.17
CA GLN A 18 -6.39 -10.62 22.22
C GLN A 18 -7.76 -10.80 21.55
N THR A 19 -8.85 -10.29 22.15
CA THR A 19 -10.19 -10.37 21.54
C THR A 19 -10.34 -9.44 20.34
N THR A 20 -9.48 -8.42 20.23
CA THR A 20 -9.46 -7.46 19.12
C THR A 20 -8.54 -7.85 17.98
N LEU A 21 -7.77 -8.94 18.14
CA LEU A 21 -6.79 -9.38 17.16
C LEU A 21 -7.48 -9.79 15.85
N LYS A 22 -7.11 -9.15 14.74
CA LYS A 22 -7.63 -9.45 13.40
C LYS A 22 -6.49 -9.67 12.40
N GLY A 23 -6.68 -10.63 11.52
CA GLY A 23 -5.74 -11.00 10.46
C GLY A 23 -5.08 -12.37 10.68
N THR A 24 -4.31 -12.82 9.70
CA THR A 24 -3.70 -14.16 9.66
C THR A 24 -2.27 -14.10 10.22
N PRO A 25 -1.85 -15.03 11.11
CA PRO A 25 -0.48 -15.11 11.59
C PRO A 25 0.55 -15.16 10.45
N GLY A 26 1.70 -14.51 10.63
CA GLY A 26 2.70 -14.40 9.59
C GLY A 26 2.32 -13.40 8.49
N TYR A 27 1.40 -12.49 8.71
CA TYR A 27 1.13 -11.32 7.87
C TYR A 27 0.92 -10.11 8.77
N PHE A 28 0.79 -8.91 8.20
CA PHE A 28 0.36 -7.76 8.98
C PHE A 28 -1.03 -7.99 9.57
N ARG A 29 -1.19 -7.60 10.83
CA ARG A 29 -2.42 -7.75 11.61
C ARG A 29 -2.74 -6.45 12.33
N ILE A 30 -3.91 -6.39 12.96
CA ILE A 30 -4.27 -5.28 13.84
C ILE A 30 -4.71 -5.81 15.19
N ALA A 31 -4.40 -5.06 16.23
CA ALA A 31 -4.92 -5.28 17.57
C ALA A 31 -4.98 -3.95 18.33
N ARG A 32 -5.84 -3.90 19.33
CA ARG A 32 -5.92 -2.79 20.26
C ARG A 32 -5.17 -3.14 21.53
N THR A 33 -4.44 -2.18 22.10
CA THR A 33 -3.85 -2.33 23.44
C THR A 33 -4.97 -2.41 24.50
N CYS A 34 -4.68 -2.95 25.67
CA CYS A 34 -5.56 -2.91 26.85
C CYS A 34 -5.91 -1.46 27.27
N LYS A 35 -5.09 -0.49 26.85
CA LYS A 35 -5.31 0.95 27.07
C LYS A 35 -6.08 1.64 25.94
N GLY A 36 -6.47 0.92 24.88
CA GLY A 36 -7.38 1.40 23.84
C GLY A 36 -6.73 1.89 22.53
N GLN A 37 -5.41 1.83 22.37
CA GLN A 37 -4.74 2.30 21.15
C GLN A 37 -4.70 1.19 20.08
N TRP A 38 -5.04 1.52 18.84
CA TRP A 38 -4.90 0.58 17.71
C TRP A 38 -3.49 0.59 17.15
N TRP A 39 -2.97 -0.60 16.86
CA TRP A 39 -1.68 -0.80 16.25
C TRP A 39 -1.78 -1.79 15.10
N PHE A 40 -0.89 -1.63 14.13
CA PHE A 40 -0.50 -2.76 13.31
C PHE A 40 0.42 -3.67 14.13
N LEU A 41 0.38 -4.95 13.81
CA LEU A 41 1.38 -5.92 14.20
C LEU A 41 2.07 -6.40 12.92
N ASP A 42 3.40 -6.46 12.92
CA ASP A 42 4.16 -7.02 11.80
C ASP A 42 3.97 -8.55 11.69
N PRO A 43 4.50 -9.22 10.64
CA PRO A 43 4.39 -10.67 10.48
C PRO A 43 4.95 -11.50 11.65
N GLU A 44 5.80 -10.90 12.49
CA GLU A 44 6.41 -11.50 13.69
C GLU A 44 5.68 -11.13 14.98
N ASN A 45 4.55 -10.42 14.86
CA ASN A 45 3.68 -9.94 15.94
C ASN A 45 4.25 -8.82 16.80
N LYS A 46 5.24 -8.09 16.29
CA LYS A 46 5.76 -6.91 16.98
C LYS A 46 4.88 -5.69 16.66
N PRO A 47 4.67 -4.77 17.62
CA PRO A 47 3.99 -3.50 17.36
C PRO A 47 4.65 -2.76 16.20
N PHE A 48 3.84 -2.32 15.25
CA PHE A 48 4.30 -1.65 14.04
C PHE A 48 3.57 -0.33 13.85
N TYR A 49 4.33 0.76 13.75
CA TYR A 49 3.82 2.06 13.35
C TYR A 49 4.18 2.30 11.89
N TYR A 50 3.17 2.35 11.02
CA TYR A 50 3.37 2.54 9.59
C TYR A 50 3.74 4.00 9.29
N LYS A 51 4.98 4.24 8.86
CA LYS A 51 5.47 5.56 8.43
C LYS A 51 6.00 5.43 7.00
N GLY A 52 5.09 5.60 6.04
CA GLY A 52 5.35 5.41 4.61
C GLY A 52 5.47 6.71 3.81
N VAL A 53 6.12 6.61 2.65
CA VAL A 53 6.17 7.67 1.62
C VAL A 53 5.30 7.25 0.45
N CYS A 54 4.29 8.04 0.09
CA CYS A 54 3.44 7.79 -1.08
C CYS A 54 4.15 8.15 -2.39
N ALA A 55 3.69 7.58 -3.50
CA ALA A 55 4.13 7.89 -4.86
C ALA A 55 5.65 7.72 -5.08
N VAL A 56 6.25 6.68 -4.50
CA VAL A 56 7.64 6.31 -4.79
C VAL A 56 7.68 5.63 -6.15
N ASN A 57 7.93 6.41 -7.19
CA ASN A 57 7.96 5.94 -8.56
C ASN A 57 8.87 6.82 -9.43
N ARG A 58 9.07 6.38 -10.66
CA ARG A 58 9.87 7.06 -11.67
C ARG A 58 9.13 8.19 -12.40
N ALA A 59 7.80 8.14 -12.50
CA ALA A 59 7.04 9.01 -13.39
C ALA A 59 7.13 10.49 -12.99
N GLY A 60 7.02 10.77 -11.68
CA GLY A 60 7.12 12.12 -11.14
C GLY A 60 6.01 13.07 -11.58
N THR A 61 4.86 12.52 -11.98
CA THR A 61 3.69 13.23 -12.50
C THR A 61 2.41 12.75 -11.80
N PRO A 62 1.31 13.52 -11.86
CA PRO A 62 0.01 13.07 -11.40
C PRO A 62 -0.49 11.84 -12.18
N GLY A 63 -1.31 11.00 -11.55
CA GLY A 63 -1.92 9.82 -12.18
C GLY A 63 -1.70 8.51 -11.42
N GLY A 64 -0.89 8.55 -10.36
CA GLY A 64 -0.65 7.38 -9.51
C GLY A 64 0.02 6.25 -10.30
N ARG A 65 -0.61 5.07 -10.34
CA ARG A 65 -0.12 3.93 -11.15
C ARG A 65 -0.18 4.16 -12.66
N ARG A 66 -0.97 5.13 -13.12
CA ARG A 66 -1.19 5.43 -14.55
C ARG A 66 -0.44 6.71 -14.96
N ALA A 67 0.48 7.17 -14.13
CA ALA A 67 1.22 8.40 -14.35
C ALA A 67 2.18 8.23 -15.55
N ASP A 68 2.05 9.09 -16.55
CA ASP A 68 2.97 9.12 -17.69
C ASP A 68 4.32 9.73 -17.27
N PRO A 69 5.46 9.20 -17.73
CA PRO A 69 6.77 9.73 -17.38
C PRO A 69 6.93 11.21 -17.74
N GLY A 70 7.23 12.06 -16.76
CA GLY A 70 7.51 13.48 -16.95
C GLY A 70 8.99 13.85 -17.02
N PRO A 71 9.34 15.15 -16.93
CA PRO A 71 10.73 15.61 -16.92
C PRO A 71 11.61 14.97 -15.83
N TYR A 72 11.04 14.69 -14.66
CA TYR A 72 11.72 13.96 -13.58
C TYR A 72 12.25 12.59 -14.04
N ALA A 73 11.46 11.90 -14.87
CA ALA A 73 11.83 10.61 -15.40
C ALA A 73 13.07 10.71 -16.32
N ALA A 74 13.23 11.79 -17.10
CA ALA A 74 14.45 12.00 -17.88
C ALA A 74 15.69 12.14 -16.98
N THR A 75 15.57 12.84 -15.86
CA THR A 75 16.64 12.94 -14.85
C THR A 75 16.96 11.59 -14.21
N VAL A 76 15.94 10.82 -13.82
CA VAL A 76 16.13 9.47 -13.25
C VAL A 76 16.81 8.54 -14.24
N ASN A 77 16.42 8.59 -15.53
CA ASN A 77 17.06 7.79 -16.58
C ASN A 77 18.55 8.07 -16.66
N LYS A 78 18.91 9.35 -16.75
CA LYS A 78 20.30 9.77 -16.89
C LYS A 78 21.12 9.45 -15.64
N LYS A 79 20.57 9.70 -14.45
CA LYS A 79 21.28 9.57 -13.17
C LYS A 79 21.50 8.13 -12.75
N TYR A 80 20.52 7.26 -12.99
CA TYR A 80 20.52 5.87 -12.50
C TYR A 80 20.64 4.84 -13.62
N HIS A 81 20.85 5.27 -14.86
CA HIS A 81 20.86 4.40 -16.05
C HIS A 81 19.63 3.49 -16.11
N TYR A 82 18.45 4.04 -15.79
CA TYR A 82 17.24 3.25 -15.52
C TYR A 82 16.85 2.32 -16.67
N GLN A 83 17.10 2.70 -17.93
CA GLN A 83 16.81 1.83 -19.08
C GLN A 83 17.68 0.57 -19.15
N ALA A 84 18.86 0.57 -18.51
CA ALA A 84 19.73 -0.59 -18.40
C ALA A 84 19.38 -1.48 -17.19
N GLY A 85 18.63 -0.95 -16.23
CA GLY A 85 18.21 -1.66 -15.02
C GLY A 85 17.68 -0.71 -13.95
N VAL A 86 16.70 -1.17 -13.17
CA VAL A 86 15.99 -0.36 -12.18
C VAL A 86 16.65 -0.33 -10.79
N ASP A 87 17.56 -1.28 -10.53
CA ASP A 87 18.11 -1.55 -9.20
C ASP A 87 18.83 -0.34 -8.57
N SER A 88 19.56 0.43 -9.38
CA SER A 88 20.26 1.62 -8.91
C SER A 88 19.31 2.69 -8.38
N PHE A 89 18.19 2.89 -9.08
CA PHE A 89 17.13 3.82 -8.66
C PHE A 89 16.42 3.32 -7.40
N ILE A 90 16.03 2.04 -7.38
CA ILE A 90 15.36 1.41 -6.23
C ILE A 90 16.22 1.52 -4.98
N SER A 91 17.49 1.14 -5.08
CA SER A 91 18.44 1.16 -3.96
C SER A 91 18.64 2.58 -3.42
N ALA A 92 18.75 3.58 -4.30
CA ALA A 92 18.88 4.97 -3.89
C ALA A 92 17.62 5.50 -3.18
N CYS A 93 16.43 5.18 -3.69
CA CYS A 93 15.17 5.57 -3.07
C CYS A 93 14.97 4.90 -1.69
N ILE A 94 15.17 3.59 -1.59
CA ILE A 94 15.06 2.87 -0.32
C ILE A 94 16.10 3.37 0.69
N GLY A 95 17.34 3.61 0.24
CA GLY A 95 18.38 4.21 1.06
C GLY A 95 17.96 5.55 1.65
N LYS A 96 17.41 6.44 0.83
CA LYS A 96 16.93 7.76 1.28
C LYS A 96 15.74 7.66 2.24
N ILE A 97 14.79 6.75 1.99
CA ILE A 97 13.64 6.52 2.86
C ILE A 97 14.10 6.08 4.26
N LYS A 98 15.06 5.14 4.32
CA LYS A 98 15.66 4.68 5.59
C LYS A 98 16.44 5.78 6.30
N GLU A 99 17.24 6.55 5.57
CA GLU A 99 17.99 7.70 6.10
C GLU A 99 17.06 8.74 6.77
N LEU A 100 15.86 8.94 6.21
CA LEU A 100 14.84 9.84 6.75
C LEU A 100 13.96 9.20 7.84
N ASN A 101 14.33 8.02 8.34
CA ASN A 101 13.60 7.26 9.35
C ASN A 101 12.14 6.95 8.95
N PHE A 102 11.88 6.74 7.66
CA PHE A 102 10.65 6.09 7.19
C PHE A 102 10.88 4.58 7.12
N ASN A 103 9.81 3.81 7.31
CA ASN A 103 9.89 2.35 7.39
C ASN A 103 9.00 1.63 6.38
N ALA A 104 8.30 2.36 5.50
CA ALA A 104 7.36 1.77 4.56
C ALA A 104 7.23 2.54 3.23
N LEU A 105 6.60 1.89 2.25
CA LEU A 105 6.26 2.43 0.95
C LEU A 105 4.73 2.58 0.83
N GLY A 106 4.28 3.80 0.54
CA GLY A 106 2.87 4.19 0.51
C GLY A 106 2.12 3.81 -0.75
N ALA A 107 0.87 4.25 -0.81
CA ALA A 107 0.05 4.16 -2.02
C ALA A 107 0.79 4.77 -3.22
N TRP A 108 0.59 4.18 -4.41
CA TRP A 108 1.21 4.57 -5.68
C TRP A 108 2.74 4.43 -5.76
N THR A 109 3.35 3.69 -4.84
CA THR A 109 4.65 3.07 -5.13
C THR A 109 4.49 2.08 -6.29
N THR A 110 5.41 2.09 -7.25
CA THR A 110 5.35 1.19 -8.41
C THR A 110 5.93 -0.19 -8.10
N GLU A 111 5.49 -1.20 -8.85
CA GLU A 111 5.67 -2.62 -8.53
C GLU A 111 7.13 -3.07 -8.43
N GLU A 112 8.06 -2.38 -9.11
CA GLU A 112 9.48 -2.69 -9.07
C GLU A 112 10.07 -2.58 -7.65
N PHE A 113 9.40 -1.85 -6.74
CA PHE A 113 9.83 -1.70 -5.35
C PHE A 113 9.39 -2.83 -4.41
N PHE A 114 8.41 -3.67 -4.77
CA PHE A 114 7.74 -4.54 -3.80
C PHE A 114 8.59 -5.72 -3.29
N ASN A 115 9.60 -6.14 -4.05
CA ASN A 115 10.48 -7.27 -3.70
C ASN A 115 11.77 -6.84 -2.97
N ASN A 116 11.71 -5.81 -2.13
CA ASN A 116 12.89 -5.22 -1.49
C ASN A 116 12.89 -5.27 0.06
N ASN A 117 12.08 -6.13 0.67
CA ASN A 117 11.96 -6.30 2.12
C ASN A 117 11.63 -4.99 2.86
N VAL A 118 10.80 -4.15 2.26
CA VAL A 118 10.26 -2.93 2.87
C VAL A 118 8.74 -3.08 2.93
N PRO A 119 8.10 -2.91 4.10
CA PRO A 119 6.65 -2.89 4.20
C PRO A 119 6.02 -1.94 3.19
N PHE A 120 4.94 -2.35 2.53
CA PHE A 120 4.29 -1.53 1.51
C PHE A 120 2.78 -1.70 1.49
N THR A 121 2.11 -0.72 0.90
CA THR A 121 0.68 -0.79 0.56
C THR A 121 0.53 -0.70 -0.95
N GLU A 122 -0.46 -1.39 -1.50
CA GLU A 122 -0.90 -1.19 -2.88
C GLU A 122 -2.27 -0.50 -2.89
N ILE A 123 -2.63 0.20 -3.95
CA ILE A 123 -3.98 0.74 -4.17
C ILE A 123 -4.66 -0.01 -5.34
N ILE A 124 -5.98 -0.09 -5.42
CA ILE A 124 -6.65 -0.87 -6.51
C ILE A 124 -7.26 0.06 -7.58
N GLU A 125 -7.77 1.22 -7.14
CA GLU A 125 -8.48 2.22 -7.94
C GLU A 125 -9.70 1.64 -8.69
N PHE A 126 -10.60 0.97 -7.98
CA PHE A 126 -11.83 0.41 -8.55
C PHE A 126 -12.71 1.46 -9.23
N PHE A 127 -12.72 2.71 -8.73
CA PHE A 127 -13.52 3.79 -9.30
C PHE A 127 -13.04 4.26 -10.67
N LYS A 128 -11.87 3.81 -11.11
CA LYS A 128 -11.38 4.04 -12.47
C LYS A 128 -11.68 2.88 -13.41
N GLU A 129 -12.50 1.92 -12.99
CA GLU A 129 -12.94 0.78 -13.79
C GLU A 129 -14.42 0.96 -14.15
N GLY A 130 -14.74 0.74 -15.43
CA GLY A 130 -16.09 0.91 -15.96
C GLY A 130 -16.98 -0.33 -15.83
N PRO A 131 -18.21 -0.30 -16.39
CA PRO A 131 -18.79 0.81 -17.16
C PRO A 131 -19.04 2.05 -16.30
N PHE A 132 -19.16 3.20 -16.96
CA PHE A 132 -19.39 4.49 -16.33
C PHE A 132 -20.80 4.97 -16.65
N LEU A 133 -21.43 5.62 -15.67
CA LEU A 133 -22.68 6.34 -15.90
C LEU A 133 -22.44 7.44 -16.94
N PRO A 134 -23.46 7.77 -17.76
CA PRO A 134 -23.40 8.95 -18.61
C PRO A 134 -23.11 10.19 -17.76
N SER A 135 -21.92 10.77 -17.92
CA SER A 135 -21.47 11.91 -17.13
C SER A 135 -21.59 13.20 -17.93
N VAL A 136 -22.05 14.27 -17.29
CA VAL A 136 -21.99 15.64 -17.84
C VAL A 136 -20.55 16.19 -17.83
N ASN A 137 -19.65 15.56 -17.06
CA ASN A 137 -18.24 15.92 -16.94
C ASN A 137 -17.36 14.69 -17.20
N GLU A 138 -16.79 14.61 -18.41
CA GLU A 138 -15.92 13.53 -18.84
C GLU A 138 -14.64 13.39 -18.00
N LYS A 139 -14.25 14.42 -17.25
CA LYS A 139 -13.00 14.41 -16.45
C LYS A 139 -13.08 13.55 -15.20
N ASN A 140 -14.28 13.37 -14.63
CA ASN A 140 -14.51 12.57 -13.43
C ASN A 140 -15.72 11.65 -13.66
N PRO A 141 -15.60 10.61 -14.51
CA PRO A 141 -16.69 9.70 -14.75
C PRO A 141 -16.98 8.86 -13.51
N LEU A 142 -18.26 8.73 -13.16
CA LEU A 142 -18.72 7.90 -12.04
C LEU A 142 -18.96 6.48 -12.55
N PRO A 143 -18.30 5.43 -12.03
CA PRO A 143 -18.62 4.05 -12.38
C PRO A 143 -20.07 3.72 -12.04
N ASP A 144 -20.72 2.95 -12.92
CA ASP A 144 -22.01 2.34 -12.61
C ASP A 144 -21.76 1.06 -11.79
N ILE A 145 -21.58 1.24 -10.47
CA ILE A 145 -21.27 0.14 -9.54
C ILE A 145 -22.40 -0.89 -9.41
N PHE A 146 -23.61 -0.55 -9.87
CA PHE A 146 -24.76 -1.46 -9.87
C PHE A 146 -24.82 -2.29 -11.16
N HIS A 147 -24.13 -1.87 -12.21
CA HIS A 147 -24.05 -2.64 -13.45
C HIS A 147 -23.22 -3.92 -13.24
N PRO A 148 -23.73 -5.13 -13.59
CA PRO A 148 -23.01 -6.39 -13.38
C PRO A 148 -21.60 -6.43 -14.01
N ALA A 149 -21.40 -5.75 -15.14
CA ALA A 149 -20.09 -5.64 -15.78
C ALA A 149 -19.05 -4.88 -14.94
N TRP A 150 -19.46 -4.00 -14.02
CA TRP A 150 -18.53 -3.31 -13.13
C TRP A 150 -17.91 -4.29 -12.14
N LEU A 151 -18.70 -5.19 -11.56
CA LEU A 151 -18.20 -6.25 -10.68
C LEU A 151 -17.16 -7.11 -11.39
N ILE A 152 -17.37 -7.45 -12.67
CA ILE A 152 -16.41 -8.21 -13.48
C ILE A 152 -15.12 -7.40 -13.70
N ALA A 153 -15.22 -6.10 -13.94
CA ALA A 153 -14.05 -5.23 -14.11
C ALA A 153 -13.26 -5.07 -12.81
N ALA A 154 -13.94 -4.81 -11.70
CA ALA A 154 -13.35 -4.71 -10.36
C ALA A 154 -12.64 -6.01 -9.97
N ASP A 155 -13.30 -7.16 -10.15
CA ASP A 155 -12.72 -8.47 -9.82
C ASP A 155 -11.51 -8.82 -10.71
N ARG A 156 -11.54 -8.46 -12.00
CA ARG A 156 -10.37 -8.56 -12.89
C ARG A 156 -9.20 -7.70 -12.39
N LYS A 157 -9.49 -6.46 -11.97
CA LYS A 157 -8.48 -5.53 -11.43
C LYS A 157 -7.88 -6.04 -10.13
N ALA A 158 -8.72 -6.50 -9.20
CA ALA A 158 -8.30 -7.10 -7.95
C ALA A 158 -7.45 -8.35 -8.20
N ARG A 159 -7.85 -9.25 -9.11
CA ARG A 159 -7.02 -10.41 -9.46
C ARG A 159 -5.66 -10.01 -10.00
N ALA A 160 -5.59 -9.04 -10.91
CA ALA A 160 -4.34 -8.61 -11.51
C ALA A 160 -3.36 -8.04 -10.46
N LEU A 161 -3.85 -7.22 -9.52
CA LEU A 161 -2.99 -6.54 -8.54
C LEU A 161 -2.75 -7.38 -7.28
N CYS A 162 -3.76 -8.10 -6.80
CA CYS A 162 -3.66 -8.82 -5.54
C CYS A 162 -3.06 -10.22 -5.69
N SER A 163 -3.31 -10.93 -6.80
CA SER A 163 -2.83 -12.32 -6.96
C SER A 163 -1.31 -12.44 -6.91
N PRO A 164 -0.51 -11.57 -7.57
CA PRO A 164 0.95 -11.63 -7.46
C PRO A 164 1.45 -11.40 -6.03
N LEU A 165 0.70 -10.65 -5.21
CA LEU A 165 1.11 -10.21 -3.89
C LEU A 165 0.55 -11.06 -2.74
N ARG A 166 -0.29 -12.06 -3.03
CA ARG A 166 -1.04 -12.86 -2.04
C ARG A 166 -0.20 -13.53 -0.94
N TYR A 167 1.08 -13.80 -1.21
CA TYR A 167 2.01 -14.40 -0.25
C TYR A 167 3.08 -13.43 0.26
N SER A 168 3.05 -12.17 -0.19
CA SER A 168 3.99 -11.17 0.29
C SER A 168 3.76 -10.91 1.78
N LYS A 169 4.81 -11.12 2.57
CA LYS A 169 4.85 -10.82 3.99
C LYS A 169 5.05 -9.33 4.26
N TRP A 170 5.51 -8.61 3.24
CA TRP A 170 5.78 -7.17 3.29
C TRP A 170 4.57 -6.33 2.89
N LEU A 171 3.53 -6.93 2.31
CA LEU A 171 2.30 -6.24 2.01
C LEU A 171 1.50 -6.00 3.30
N VAL A 172 1.32 -4.73 3.66
CA VAL A 172 0.54 -4.29 4.81
C VAL A 172 -0.95 -4.34 4.51
N GLY A 173 -1.35 -3.97 3.30
CA GLY A 173 -2.75 -3.99 2.86
C GLY A 173 -2.99 -3.24 1.56
N TYR A 174 -4.26 -3.16 1.18
CA TYR A 174 -4.72 -2.49 -0.02
C TYR A 174 -5.59 -1.27 0.31
N PHE A 175 -5.35 -0.16 -0.37
CA PHE A 175 -6.36 0.88 -0.52
C PHE A 175 -7.25 0.53 -1.71
N THR A 176 -8.56 0.73 -1.60
CA THR A 176 -9.46 0.47 -2.72
C THR A 176 -9.42 1.61 -3.73
N ASP A 177 -9.45 2.86 -3.25
CA ASP A 177 -9.64 4.07 -4.04
C ASP A 177 -9.06 5.30 -3.33
N ASN A 178 -9.17 6.48 -3.96
CA ASN A 178 -8.71 7.75 -3.41
C ASN A 178 -9.75 8.87 -3.64
N GLU A 179 -10.16 9.56 -2.56
CA GLU A 179 -10.89 10.83 -2.57
C GLU A 179 -12.07 10.90 -3.56
N LEU A 180 -12.98 9.92 -3.49
CA LEU A 180 -14.07 9.74 -4.46
C LEU A 180 -15.15 10.83 -4.46
N GLY A 181 -15.11 11.78 -3.54
CA GLY A 181 -16.07 12.89 -3.49
C GLY A 181 -17.51 12.44 -3.22
N PHE A 182 -17.70 11.46 -2.32
CA PHE A 182 -19.04 10.96 -1.96
C PHE A 182 -19.94 11.98 -1.24
N GLY A 183 -19.41 13.13 -0.86
CA GLY A 183 -20.11 14.21 -0.15
C GLY A 183 -19.15 15.18 0.47
#